data_AF-A0A522DF00-F1
#
_entry.id   AF-A0A522DF00-F1
#
_cell.length_a   1.000
_cell.length_b   1.000
_cell.length_c   1.000
_cell.angle_alpha   90.00
_cell.angle_beta   90.00
_cell.angle_gamma   90.00
#
_symmetry.space_group_name_H-M   'P 1'
#
loop_
_entity.id
_entity.type
_entity.pdbx_description
1 polymer ?
#
loop_
_entity_poly.entity_id
_entity_poly.type
_entity_poly.pdbx_seq_one_letter_code
_entity_poly.pdbx_strand_id
1 'polypeptide(L)'
;MQEQKPVSHIVAGLIIAAIMVVYSIGLNFMGLMQNRALGWLGYGIMLVGLIVFINMYGKAKNYQVGFGGLFGYGFKTTAIMALVLVIFLICFFMIFPEYKDKIMEAARKGMEEGGKMSDEQIERSEER
;
A
#
# COMPACT_ATOMS: atom_id res chain seq x y z
N MET A 1 -12.00 -28.47 -20.99
CA MET A 1 -11.67 -27.41 -20.00
C MET A 1 -10.65 -26.50 -20.65
N GLN A 2 -10.95 -25.22 -20.84
CA GLN A 2 -10.01 -24.28 -21.46
C GLN A 2 -8.89 -23.98 -20.47
N GLU A 3 -7.63 -24.27 -20.81
CA GLU A 3 -6.47 -23.80 -20.05
C GLU A 3 -6.46 -22.27 -20.08
N GLN A 4 -6.84 -21.62 -18.98
CA GLN A 4 -6.67 -20.18 -18.86
C GLN A 4 -5.19 -19.88 -18.66
N LYS A 5 -4.58 -19.14 -19.58
CA LYS A 5 -3.20 -18.67 -19.45
C LYS A 5 -3.09 -17.78 -18.21
N PRO A 6 -2.25 -18.12 -17.22
CA PRO A 6 -2.15 -17.33 -15.99
C PRO A 6 -1.58 -15.94 -16.29
N VAL A 7 -2.16 -14.91 -15.69
CA VAL A 7 -1.59 -13.56 -15.72
C VAL A 7 -0.23 -13.59 -15.01
N SER A 8 0.80 -13.08 -15.67
CA SER A 8 2.16 -13.02 -15.09
C SER A 8 2.19 -12.13 -13.85
N HIS A 9 2.99 -12.50 -12.87
CA HIS A 9 3.23 -11.70 -11.65
C HIS A 9 3.75 -10.29 -11.97
N ILE A 10 4.48 -10.12 -13.08
CA ILE A 10 4.93 -8.80 -13.55
C ILE A 10 3.71 -7.93 -13.92
N VAL A 11 2.81 -8.48 -14.72
CA VAL A 11 1.61 -7.76 -15.17
C VAL A 11 0.68 -7.47 -14.00
N ALA A 12 0.48 -8.43 -13.10
CA ALA A 12 -0.30 -8.23 -11.89
C ALA A 12 0.29 -7.10 -11.02
N GLY A 13 1.62 -7.10 -10.81
CA GLY A 13 2.31 -6.08 -10.03
C GLY A 13 2.19 -4.69 -10.65
N LEU A 14 2.32 -4.60 -11.97
CA LEU A 14 2.15 -3.34 -12.72
C LEU A 14 0.71 -2.81 -12.63
N ILE A 15 -0.31 -3.67 -12.74
CA ILE A 15 -1.71 -3.27 -12.64
C ILE A 15 -2.00 -2.73 -11.23
N ILE A 16 -1.60 -3.46 -10.19
CA ILE A 16 -1.82 -3.00 -8.80
C ILE A 16 -1.08 -1.68 -8.57
N ALA A 17 0.18 -1.57 -8.99
CA ALA A 17 0.95 -0.34 -8.85
C ALA A 17 0.30 0.84 -9.59
N ALA A 18 -0.19 0.63 -10.82
CA ALA A 18 -0.88 1.67 -11.58
C ALA A 18 -2.15 2.17 -10.86
N ILE A 19 -2.96 1.26 -10.32
CA ILE A 19 -4.15 1.62 -9.51
C ILE A 19 -3.73 2.45 -8.29
N MET A 20 -2.67 2.03 -7.59
CA MET A 20 -2.17 2.73 -6.40
C MET A 20 -1.61 4.11 -6.72
N VAL A 21 -0.94 4.27 -7.87
CA VAL A 21 -0.45 5.56 -8.36
C VAL A 21 -1.61 6.50 -8.68
N VAL A 22 -2.61 6.02 -9.43
CA VAL A 22 -3.81 6.82 -9.75
C VAL A 22 -4.55 7.22 -8.48
N TYR A 23 -4.70 6.31 -7.53
CA TYR A 23 -5.28 6.60 -6.22
C TYR A 23 -4.51 7.68 -5.47
N SER A 24 -3.18 7.57 -5.41
CA SER A 24 -2.31 8.52 -4.72
C SER A 24 -2.37 9.91 -5.34
N ILE A 25 -2.38 9.99 -6.67
CA ILE A 25 -2.52 11.26 -7.42
C ILE A 25 -3.92 11.85 -7.18
N GLY A 26 -4.97 11.04 -7.18
CA GLY A 26 -6.33 11.50 -6.85
C GLY A 26 -6.43 12.11 -5.47
N LEU A 27 -5.86 11.44 -4.45
CA LEU A 27 -5.82 11.98 -3.08
C LEU A 27 -4.99 13.28 -2.98
N ASN A 28 -3.91 13.39 -3.77
CA ASN A 28 -3.11 14.60 -3.85
C ASN A 28 -3.96 15.80 -4.31
N PHE A 29 -4.61 15.69 -5.47
CA PHE A 29 -5.41 16.78 -6.04
C PHE A 29 -6.60 17.18 -5.18
N MET A 30 -7.14 16.25 -4.39
CA MET A 30 -8.22 16.52 -3.44
C MET A 30 -7.71 17.09 -2.10
N GLY A 31 -6.39 17.16 -1.87
CA GLY A 31 -5.82 17.59 -0.60
C GLY A 31 -6.01 16.58 0.55
N LEU A 32 -6.38 15.34 0.23
CA LEU A 32 -6.80 14.31 1.19
C LEU A 32 -5.68 13.33 1.58
N MET A 33 -4.44 13.57 1.13
CA MET A 33 -3.33 12.65 1.32
C MET A 33 -3.00 12.36 2.81
N GLN A 34 -3.28 13.31 3.72
CA GLN A 34 -3.04 13.15 5.16
C GLN A 34 -4.20 12.46 5.91
N ASN A 35 -5.29 12.10 5.22
CA ASN A 35 -6.42 11.44 5.85
C ASN A 35 -6.08 9.97 6.17
N ARG A 36 -5.98 9.64 7.46
CA ARG A 36 -5.62 8.28 7.94
C ARG A 36 -6.59 7.20 7.42
N ALA A 37 -7.90 7.48 7.34
CA ALA A 37 -8.89 6.51 6.88
C ALA A 37 -8.71 6.19 5.38
N LEU A 38 -8.38 7.20 4.57
CA LEU A 38 -8.07 7.00 3.15
C LEU A 38 -6.73 6.29 2.96
N GLY A 39 -5.75 6.54 3.83
CA GLY A 39 -4.52 5.73 3.88
C GLY A 39 -4.81 4.24 4.07
N TRP A 40 -5.67 3.89 5.03
CA TRP A 40 -6.12 2.51 5.25
C TRP A 40 -6.89 1.94 4.06
N LEU A 41 -7.71 2.74 3.40
CA LEU A 41 -8.40 2.33 2.18
C LEU A 41 -7.40 1.99 1.07
N GLY A 42 -6.33 2.76 0.90
CA GLY A 42 -5.24 2.46 -0.02
C GLY A 42 -4.59 1.10 0.26
N TYR A 43 -4.29 0.78 1.52
CA TYR A 43 -3.82 -0.55 1.90
C TYR A 43 -4.84 -1.65 1.60
N GLY A 44 -6.13 -1.38 1.78
CA GLY A 44 -7.23 -2.28 1.40
C GLY A 44 -7.23 -2.59 -0.10
N ILE A 45 -7.10 -1.57 -0.96
CA ILE A 45 -7.02 -1.72 -2.41
C ILE A 45 -5.85 -2.62 -2.81
N MET A 46 -4.68 -2.41 -2.19
CA MET A 46 -3.49 -3.23 -2.41
C MET A 46 -3.74 -4.71 -2.07
N LEU A 47 -4.28 -4.97 -0.88
CA LEU A 47 -4.54 -6.32 -0.38
C LEU A 47 -5.58 -7.03 -1.24
N VAL A 48 -6.69 -6.37 -1.57
CA VAL A 48 -7.74 -6.92 -2.43
C VAL A 48 -7.16 -7.25 -3.80
N GLY A 49 -6.38 -6.34 -4.39
CA GLY A 49 -5.69 -6.58 -5.66
C GLY A 49 -4.82 -7.84 -5.61
N LEU A 50 -4.00 -7.97 -4.57
CA LEU A 50 -3.13 -9.14 -4.40
C LEU A 50 -3.94 -10.44 -4.25
N ILE A 51 -4.99 -10.45 -3.43
CA ILE A 51 -5.87 -11.61 -3.22
C ILE A 51 -6.53 -12.03 -4.53
N VAL A 52 -7.01 -11.06 -5.33
CA VAL A 52 -7.65 -11.33 -6.63
C VAL A 52 -6.67 -11.99 -7.59
N PHE A 53 -5.45 -11.45 -7.73
CA PHE A 53 -4.45 -12.01 -8.65
C PHE A 53 -3.91 -13.37 -8.20
N ILE A 54 -3.69 -13.58 -6.90
CA ILE A 54 -3.31 -14.90 -6.36
C ILE A 54 -4.42 -15.93 -6.61
N ASN A 55 -5.69 -15.57 -6.38
CA ASN A 55 -6.82 -16.46 -6.67
C ASN A 55 -6.93 -16.78 -8.16
N MET A 56 -6.75 -15.78 -9.03
CA MET A 56 -6.79 -15.99 -10.47
C MET A 56 -5.65 -16.89 -10.95
N TYR A 57 -4.46 -16.73 -10.37
CA TYR A 57 -3.33 -17.64 -10.63
C TYR A 57 -3.62 -19.07 -10.16
N GLY A 58 -4.22 -19.23 -8.98
CA GLY A 58 -4.69 -20.53 -8.48
C GLY A 58 -5.72 -21.18 -9.40
N LYS A 59 -6.75 -20.42 -9.83
CA LYS A 59 -7.79 -20.88 -10.78
C LYS A 59 -7.19 -21.34 -12.11
N ALA A 60 -6.27 -20.57 -12.68
CA ALA A 60 -5.59 -20.90 -13.94
C ALA A 60 -4.78 -22.21 -13.85
N LYS A 61 -4.41 -22.64 -12.64
CA LYS A 61 -3.71 -23.91 -12.37
C LYS A 61 -4.63 -24.97 -11.77
N ASN A 62 -5.95 -24.84 -11.90
CA ASN A 62 -6.96 -25.74 -11.32
C ASN A 62 -6.76 -26.00 -9.82
N TYR A 63 -6.19 -25.03 -9.10
CA TYR A 63 -5.84 -25.13 -7.68
C TYR A 63 -4.91 -26.31 -7.32
N GLN A 64 -4.16 -26.84 -8.30
CA GLN A 64 -3.16 -27.88 -8.07
C GLN A 64 -1.82 -27.32 -7.56
N VAL A 65 -1.71 -26.00 -7.41
CA VAL A 65 -0.56 -25.31 -6.83
C VAL A 65 -0.67 -25.27 -5.32
N GLY A 66 0.33 -25.80 -4.62
CA GLY A 66 0.42 -25.70 -3.16
C GLY A 66 0.74 -24.28 -2.68
N PHE A 67 0.76 -24.09 -1.36
CA PHE A 67 1.03 -22.79 -0.72
C PHE A 67 2.27 -22.09 -1.27
N GLY A 68 3.39 -22.81 -1.42
CA GLY A 68 4.64 -22.23 -1.93
C GLY A 68 4.51 -21.63 -3.34
N GLY A 69 3.65 -22.20 -4.20
CA GLY A 69 3.37 -21.66 -5.53
C GLY A 69 2.55 -20.37 -5.49
N LEU A 70 1.51 -20.35 -4.65
CA LEU A 70 0.66 -19.16 -4.46
C LEU A 70 1.42 -18.03 -3.76
N PHE A 71 2.13 -18.35 -2.69
CA PHE A 71 2.99 -17.40 -1.96
C PHE A 71 4.09 -16.86 -2.86
N GLY A 72 4.79 -17.72 -3.61
CA GLY A 72 5.84 -17.30 -4.54
C GLY A 72 5.32 -16.37 -5.64
N TYR A 73 4.11 -16.62 -6.15
CA TYR A 73 3.46 -15.71 -7.09
C TYR A 73 3.13 -14.36 -6.45
N GLY A 74 2.50 -14.37 -5.26
CA GLY A 74 2.15 -13.16 -4.52
C GLY A 74 3.38 -12.33 -4.15
N PHE A 75 4.42 -12.98 -3.63
CA PHE A 75 5.68 -12.33 -3.26
C PHE A 75 6.35 -11.65 -4.45
N LYS A 76 6.45 -12.33 -5.59
CA LYS A 76 7.02 -11.73 -6.83
C LYS A 76 6.16 -10.57 -7.34
N THR A 77 4.83 -10.68 -7.24
CA THR A 77 3.89 -9.61 -7.60
C THR A 77 4.13 -8.38 -6.73
N THR A 78 4.24 -8.56 -5.41
CA THR A 78 4.55 -7.49 -4.46
C THR A 78 5.91 -6.85 -4.71
N ALA A 79 6.93 -7.64 -5.06
CA ALA A 79 8.27 -7.11 -5.37
C ALA A 79 8.25 -6.17 -6.59
N ILE A 80 7.56 -6.56 -7.67
CA ILE A 80 7.39 -5.70 -8.86
C ILE A 80 6.60 -4.44 -8.52
N MET A 81 5.50 -4.59 -7.78
CA MET A 81 4.69 -3.46 -7.33
C MET A 81 5.54 -2.48 -6.50
N ALA A 82 6.32 -2.97 -5.52
CA ALA A 82 7.16 -2.14 -4.67
C ALA A 82 8.21 -1.37 -5.48
N LEU A 83 8.84 -2.01 -6.46
CA LEU A 83 9.82 -1.36 -7.34
C LEU A 83 9.20 -0.17 -8.09
N VAL A 84 7.99 -0.37 -8.65
CA VAL A 84 7.27 0.69 -9.37
C VAL A 84 6.87 1.83 -8.41
N LEU A 85 6.40 1.49 -7.21
CA LEU A 85 6.00 2.48 -6.21
C LEU A 85 7.20 3.31 -5.71
N VAL A 86 8.39 2.70 -5.56
CA VAL A 86 9.62 3.43 -5.21
C VAL A 86 9.98 4.43 -6.31
N ILE A 87 9.94 4.02 -7.57
CA ILE A 87 10.18 4.92 -8.71
C ILE A 87 9.15 6.07 -8.70
N PHE A 88 7.87 5.74 -8.51
CA PHE A 88 6.81 6.73 -8.40
C PHE A 88 7.07 7.72 -7.26
N LEU A 89 7.45 7.26 -6.07
CA LEU A 89 7.75 8.14 -4.93
C LEU A 89 8.89 9.10 -5.24
N ILE A 90 9.97 8.63 -5.88
CA ILE A 90 11.09 9.47 -6.30
C ILE A 90 10.60 10.55 -7.28
N CYS A 91 9.85 10.18 -8.31
CA CYS A 91 9.28 11.12 -9.27
C CYS A 91 8.32 12.11 -8.58
N PHE A 92 7.46 11.62 -7.70
CA PHE A 92 6.47 12.43 -6.99
C PHE A 92 7.14 13.51 -6.13
N PHE A 93 8.16 13.15 -5.37
CA PHE A 93 8.91 14.11 -4.55
C PHE A 93 9.77 15.09 -5.34
N MET A 94 10.13 14.74 -6.57
CA MET A 94 10.84 15.64 -7.48
C MET A 94 9.89 16.65 -8.13
N ILE A 95 8.65 16.23 -8.45
CA ILE A 95 7.62 17.09 -9.06
C ILE A 95 6.96 17.98 -8.00
N PHE A 96 6.70 17.45 -6.81
CA PHE A 96 5.99 18.14 -5.71
C PHE A 96 6.90 18.28 -4.48
N PRO A 97 7.87 19.22 -4.48
CA PRO A 97 8.81 19.37 -3.38
C PRO A 97 8.14 19.79 -2.06
N GLU A 98 7.07 20.57 -2.12
CA GLU A 98 6.25 21.00 -0.98
C GLU A 98 5.66 19.85 -0.15
N TYR A 99 5.55 18.65 -0.73
CA TYR A 99 5.06 17.49 0.00
C TYR A 99 6.04 17.00 1.07
N LYS A 100 7.35 17.26 0.90
CA LYS A 100 8.35 16.93 1.90
C LYS A 100 8.10 17.69 3.20
N ASP A 101 7.78 18.97 3.08
CA ASP A 101 7.49 19.84 4.23
C ASP A 101 6.20 19.39 4.92
N LYS A 102 5.14 19.10 4.15
CA LYS A 102 3.87 18.59 4.69
C LYS A 102 4.03 17.27 5.43
N ILE A 103 4.86 16.35 4.93
CA ILE A 103 5.13 15.07 5.60
C ILE A 103 5.92 15.29 6.89
N MET A 104 6.91 16.18 6.88
CA MET A 104 7.68 16.49 8.08
C MET A 104 6.83 17.16 9.16
N GLU A 105 5.93 18.06 8.77
CA GLU A 105 4.98 18.68 9.69
C GLU A 105 3.98 17.66 10.25
N ALA A 106 3.45 16.77 9.40
CA ALA A 106 2.57 15.69 9.84
C ALA A 106 3.28 14.72 10.80
N ALA A 107 4.55 14.41 10.56
CA ALA A 107 5.36 13.59 11.45
C ALA A 107 5.56 14.26 12.81
N ARG A 108 5.86 15.57 12.85
CA ARG A 108 5.97 16.34 14.10
C ARG A 108 4.66 16.35 14.88
N LYS A 109 3.53 16.65 14.22
CA LYS A 109 2.20 16.60 14.87
C LYS A 109 1.89 15.22 15.42
N GLY A 110 2.22 14.15 14.69
CA GLY A 110 2.05 12.78 15.16
C GLY A 110 2.90 12.45 16.40
N MET A 111 4.12 12.99 16.49
CA MET A 111 4.98 12.84 17.67
C MET A 111 4.45 13.63 18.88
N GLU A 112 3.93 14.84 18.66
CA GLU A 112 3.32 15.66 19.72
C GLU A 112 2.02 15.03 20.25
N GLU A 113 1.16 14.51 19.36
CA GLU A 113 -0.05 13.77 19.75
C GLU A 113 0.30 12.50 20.54
N GLY A 114 1.31 11.74 20.09
CA GLY A 114 1.79 10.54 20.78
C GLY A 114 2.42 10.85 22.14
N GLY A 115 3.18 11.94 22.24
CA GLY A 115 3.76 12.42 23.50
C GLY A 115 2.69 12.84 24.51
N LYS A 116 1.68 13.61 24.09
CA LYS A 116 0.56 14.00 24.95
C LYS A 116 -0.24 12.80 25.46
N MET A 117 -0.48 11.80 24.62
CA MET A 117 -1.12 10.55 25.07
C MET A 117 -0.27 9.80 26.11
N SER A 118 1.06 9.86 26.00
CA SER A 118 1.98 9.26 26.98
C SER A 118 1.96 10.02 28.30
N ASP A 119 2.01 11.36 28.26
CA ASP A 119 1.99 12.20 29.46
C ASP A 119 0.66 12.06 30.22
N GLU A 120 -0.48 12.08 29.53
CA GLU A 120 -1.79 11.81 30.15
C GLU A 120 -1.93 10.37 30.68
N GLN A 121 -1.23 9.40 30.10
CA GLN A 121 -1.20 8.03 30.63
C GLN A 121 -0.33 7.92 31.88
N ILE A 122 0.78 8.66 31.93
CA ILE A 122 1.65 8.74 33.11
C ILE A 122 0.91 9.43 34.26
N GLU A 123 0.28 10.57 34.01
CA GLU A 123 -0.47 11.32 35.03
C GLU A 123 -1.65 10.51 35.60
N ARG A 124 -2.44 9.84 34.75
CA ARG A 124 -3.50 8.90 35.22
C ARG A 124 -2.98 7.69 36.00
N SER A 125 -1.71 7.33 35.84
CA SER A 125 -1.06 6.25 36.59
C SER A 125 -0.57 6.73 37.95
N GLU A 126 -0.23 8.02 38.09
CA GLU A 126 0.21 8.65 39.33
C GLU A 126 -0.96 9.14 40.21
N GLU A 127 -2.16 9.35 39.64
CA GLU A 127 -3.37 9.72 40.38
C GLU A 127 -4.14 8.55 41.04
N ARG A 128 -3.60 7.32 41.02
CA ARG A 128 -4.15 6.15 41.72
C ARG A 128 -3.30 5.72 42.91
#